data_AF-A0A850HDH2-F1
#
_entry.id   AF-A0A850HDH2-F1
#
_cell.length_a   1.000
_cell.length_b   1.000
_cell.length_c   1.000
_cell.angle_alpha   90.00
_cell.angle_beta   90.00
_cell.angle_gamma   90.00
#
_symmetry.space_group_name_H-M   'P 1'
#
loop_
_entity.id
_entity.type
_entity.pdbx_description
1 polymer ?
#
loop_
_entity_poly.entity_id
_entity_poly.type
_entity_poly.pdbx_seq_one_letter_code
_entity_poly.pdbx_strand_id
1 'polypeptide(L)' 'MSDAPQKDDADENLAFKRYMFLNGIRILGIITICAGIATQERLLPLPPVFAYVLAIAGFLIFFFLPRHFAQGWRSNDQ' A
#
# COMPACT_ATOMS: atom_id res chain seq x y z
N MET A 1 0.08 -21.36 37.17
CA MET A 1 0.63 -21.48 35.80
C MET A 1 -0.37 -20.76 34.91
N SER A 2 -0.02 -19.54 34.49
CA SER A 2 -0.97 -18.57 33.91
C SER A 2 -1.20 -18.86 32.42
N ASP A 3 -2.47 -18.94 32.02
CA ASP A 3 -2.95 -19.01 30.63
C ASP A 3 -2.62 -17.73 29.85
N ALA A 4 -1.37 -17.58 29.40
CA ALA A 4 -0.94 -16.48 28.53
C ALA A 4 -0.57 -16.85 27.07
N PRO A 5 -0.96 -17.99 26.44
CA PRO A 5 -0.59 -18.23 25.04
C PRO A 5 -1.51 -17.51 24.03
N GLN A 6 -2.78 -17.24 24.36
CA GLN A 6 -3.76 -16.84 23.33
C GLN A 6 -3.74 -15.36 22.93
N LYS A 7 -3.19 -14.47 23.76
CA LYS A 7 -3.15 -13.02 23.47
C LYS A 7 -2.02 -12.68 22.48
N ASP A 8 -0.85 -13.27 22.69
CA ASP A 8 0.34 -13.02 21.86
C ASP A 8 0.12 -13.48 20.41
N ASP A 9 -0.52 -14.64 20.21
CA ASP A 9 -0.86 -15.17 18.89
C ASP A 9 -1.84 -14.26 18.12
N ALA A 10 -2.80 -13.65 18.81
CA ALA A 10 -3.79 -12.77 18.19
C ALA A 10 -3.17 -11.45 17.73
N ASP A 11 -2.30 -10.87 18.56
CA ASP A 11 -1.59 -9.63 18.27
C ASP A 11 -0.57 -9.82 17.12
N GLU A 12 0.14 -10.95 17.08
CA GLU A 12 1.04 -11.31 15.99
C GLU A 12 0.30 -11.45 14.65
N ASN A 13 -0.83 -12.15 14.66
CA ASN A 13 -1.67 -12.31 13.46
C ASN A 13 -2.19 -10.95 12.93
N LEU A 14 -2.56 -10.03 13.82
CA LEU A 14 -2.98 -8.68 13.44
C LEU A 14 -1.82 -7.88 12.85
N ALA A 15 -0.64 -7.94 13.46
CA ALA A 15 0.57 -7.27 12.97
C ALA A 15 0.95 -7.78 11.57
N PHE A 16 0.90 -9.09 11.35
CA PHE A 16 1.16 -9.71 10.05
C PHE A 16 0.16 -9.23 8.98
N LYS A 17 -1.13 -9.20 9.29
CA LYS A 17 -2.17 -8.70 8.36
C LYS A 17 -1.93 -7.24 7.98
N ARG A 18 -1.65 -6.37 8.96
CA ARG A 18 -1.33 -4.95 8.76
C ARG A 18 -0.08 -4.79 7.89
N TYR A 19 0.97 -5.58 8.14
CA TYR A 19 2.18 -5.62 7.33
C TYR A 19 1.88 -6.02 5.88
N MET A 20 1.15 -7.11 5.66
CA MET A 20 0.81 -7.59 4.32
C MET A 20 -0.01 -6.54 3.56
N PHE A 21 -0.98 -5.91 4.22
CA PHE A 21 -1.81 -4.87 3.64
C PHE A 21 -1.00 -3.65 3.18
N LEU A 22 -0.09 -3.15 4.02
CA LEU A 22 0.77 -2.01 3.66
C LEU A 22 1.70 -2.35 2.49
N ASN A 23 2.23 -3.57 2.43
CA ASN A 23 3.03 -4.01 1.29
C ASN A 23 2.19 -4.15 0.02
N GLY A 24 0.95 -4.63 0.12
CA GLY A 24 0.01 -4.65 -1.00
C GLY A 24 -0.22 -3.26 -1.59
N ILE A 25 -0.41 -2.24 -0.75
CA ILE A 25 -0.53 -0.83 -1.19
C ILE A 25 0.74 -0.35 -1.91
N ARG A 26 1.92 -0.67 -1.37
CA ARG A 26 3.20 -0.30 -2.01
C ARG A 26 3.36 -0.95 -3.38
N ILE A 27 3.07 -2.24 -3.48
CA ILE A 27 3.12 -2.96 -4.76
C ILE A 27 2.14 -2.35 -5.75
N LEU A 28 0.93 -2.00 -5.32
CA LEU A 28 -0.04 -1.28 -6.15
C LEU A 28 0.51 0.06 -6.65
N GLY A 29 1.17 0.83 -5.78
CA GLY A 29 1.84 2.08 -6.14
C GLY A 29 2.90 1.86 -7.23
N ILE A 30 3.77 0.87 -7.07
CA ILE A 30 4.80 0.51 -8.06
C ILE A 30 4.16 0.12 -9.40
N ILE A 31 3.14 -0.75 -9.38
CA ILE A 31 2.42 -1.18 -10.59
C ILE A 31 1.81 0.03 -11.31
N THR A 32 1.26 0.97 -10.56
CA THR A 32 0.65 2.19 -11.12
C THR A 32 1.71 3.08 -11.78
N ILE A 33 2.89 3.23 -11.17
CA ILE A 33 4.03 3.94 -11.78
C ILE A 33 4.46 3.24 -13.07
N CYS A 34 4.65 1.92 -13.02
CA CYS A 34 5.04 1.13 -14.20
C CYS A 34 3.99 1.23 -15.32
N ALA A 35 2.69 1.24 -14.99
CA ALA A 35 1.63 1.45 -15.96
C ALA A 35 1.73 2.83 -16.61
N GLY A 36 2.02 3.89 -15.84
CA GLY A 36 2.28 5.23 -16.36
C GLY A 36 3.46 5.25 -17.33
N ILE A 37 4.57 4.61 -16.99
CA ILE A 37 5.74 4.48 -17.88
C ILE A 37 5.37 3.69 -19.15
N ALA A 38 4.63 2.59 -19.03
CA ALA A 38 4.21 1.77 -20.16
C ALA A 38 3.32 2.53 -21.16
N THR A 39 2.57 3.55 -20.72
CA THR A 39 1.81 4.41 -21.66
C THR A 39 2.71 5.26 -22.57
N GLN A 40 3.92 5.66 -22.13
CA GLN A 40 4.86 6.40 -22.96
C GLN A 40 5.43 5.54 -24.10
N GLU A 41 5.66 4.26 -23.83
CA GLU A 41 6.15 3.27 -24.79
C GLU A 41 5.06 2.82 -25.79
N ARG A 42 3.87 3.45 -25.77
CA ARG A 42 2.69 3.09 -26.58
C ARG A 42 2.24 1.63 -26.41
N LEU A 43 2.62 0.99 -25.31
CA LEU A 43 2.14 -0.36 -24.96
C LEU A 43 0.66 -0.33 -24.56
N LEU A 44 0.16 0.85 -24.14
CA LEU A 44 -1.23 1.12 -23.81
C LEU A 44 -1.75 2.25 -24.72
N PRO A 45 -2.93 2.10 -25.36
CA PRO A 45 -3.52 3.13 -26.22
C PRO A 45 -4.19 4.23 -25.38
N LEU A 46 -3.42 4.88 -24.50
CA LEU A 46 -3.89 5.93 -23.61
C LEU A 46 -3.33 7.31 -24.03
N PRO A 47 -4.07 8.41 -23.78
CA PRO A 47 -3.56 9.76 -24.02
C PRO A 47 -2.28 10.06 -23.22
N PRO A 48 -1.32 10.85 -23.73
CA PRO A 48 -0.04 11.10 -23.05
C PRO A 48 -0.16 11.69 -21.64
N VAL A 49 -1.25 12.42 -21.37
CA VAL A 49 -1.56 12.97 -20.05
C VAL A 49 -1.65 11.88 -18.97
N PHE A 50 -2.15 10.69 -19.32
CA PHE A 50 -2.27 9.59 -18.38
C PHE A 50 -0.92 9.06 -17.90
N ALA A 51 0.16 9.20 -18.67
CA ALA A 51 1.49 8.80 -18.23
C ALA A 51 1.91 9.54 -16.96
N TYR A 52 1.77 10.87 -17.01
CA TYR A 52 2.15 11.74 -15.90
C TYR A 52 1.20 11.55 -14.72
N VAL A 53 -0.11 11.46 -14.97
CA VAL A 53 -1.10 11.25 -13.91
C VAL A 53 -0.88 9.92 -13.19
N LEU A 54 -0.68 8.82 -13.92
CA LEU A 54 -0.44 7.50 -13.33
C LEU A 54 0.88 7.46 -12.57
N ALA A 55 1.96 8.05 -13.10
CA ALA A 55 3.24 8.11 -12.41
C ALA A 55 3.14 8.89 -11.09
N ILE A 56 2.52 10.08 -11.11
CA ILE A 56 2.33 10.91 -9.92
C ILE A 56 1.40 10.20 -8.93
N ALA A 57 0.27 9.66 -9.40
CA ALA A 57 -0.67 8.94 -8.55
C ALA A 57 -0.03 7.71 -7.89
N GLY A 58 0.74 6.93 -8.65
CA GLY A 58 1.46 5.77 -8.12
C GLY A 58 2.49 6.17 -7.06
N PHE A 59 3.18 7.30 -7.25
CA PHE A 59 4.08 7.86 -6.23
C PHE A 59 3.30 8.26 -4.96
N LEU A 60 2.18 8.97 -5.12
CA LEU A 60 1.33 9.36 -3.99
C LEU A 60 0.80 8.12 -3.24
N ILE A 61 0.36 7.10 -3.96
CA ILE A 61 -0.10 5.83 -3.39
C ILE A 61 1.05 5.14 -2.65
N PHE A 62 2.26 5.08 -3.22
CA PHE A 62 3.39 4.39 -2.59
C PHE A 62 3.83 5.05 -1.27
N PHE A 63 3.89 6.39 -1.23
CA PHE A 63 4.46 7.12 -0.10
C PHE A 63 3.41 7.55 0.95
N PHE A 64 2.26 8.07 0.52
CA PHE A 64 1.32 8.72 1.42
C PHE A 64 0.23 7.77 1.91
N LEU A 65 -0.24 6.87 1.05
CA LEU A 65 -1.36 5.99 1.39
C LEU A 65 -1.03 5.02 2.55
N PRO A 66 0.13 4.32 2.58
CA PRO A 66 0.52 3.48 3.70
C PRO A 66 0.63 4.25 5.02
N ARG A 67 1.18 5.47 4.96
CA ARG A 67 1.32 6.34 6.13
C ARG A 67 -0.04 6.71 6.69
N HIS A 68 -1.01 7.05 5.84
CA HIS A 68 -2.35 7.42 6.25
C HIS A 68 -3.07 6.25 6.95
N PHE A 69 -3.02 5.05 6.37
CA PHE A 69 -3.60 3.85 7.00
C PHE A 69 -2.91 3.48 8.32
N ALA A 70 -1.59 3.54 8.38
CA ALA A 70 -0.84 3.27 9.61
C ALA A 70 -1.16 4.27 10.73
N GLN A 71 -1.41 5.55 10.40
CA GLN A 71 -1.86 6.55 11.36
C GLN A 71 -3.26 6.25 11.90
N GLY A 72 -4.19 5.81 11.03
CA GLY A 72 -5.53 5.42 11.45
C GLY A 72 -5.57 4.21 12.39
N TRP A 73 -4.64 3.27 12.26
CA TRP A 73 -4.53 2.15 13.20
C TRP A 73 -4.03 2.59 14.57
N ARG A 74 -3.09 3.55 14.64
CA ARG A 74 -2.59 4.07 15.92
C ARG A 74 -3.64 4.83 16.72
N SER A 75 -4.64 5.45 16.07
CA SER A 75 -5.73 6.12 16.78
C SER A 75 -6.79 5.15 17.31
N ASN A 76 -6.83 3.92 16.80
CA ASN A 76 -7.78 2.89 17.22
C ASN A 76 -7.20 1.94 18.28
N ASP A 77 -5.87 1.94 18.45
CA ASP A 77 -5.16 1.18 19.49
C ASP A 77 -4.91 2.02 20.78
N GLN A 78 -5.30 3.31 20.80
CA GLN A 78 -5.34 4.19 21.99
C GLN A 78 -6.72 4.19 22.63
#